data_AF-A0A7Y4SKD0-F1
#
_entry.id   AF-A0A7Y4SKD0-F1
#
_cell.length_a   1.000
_cell.length_b   1.000
_cell.length_c   1.000
_cell.angle_alpha   90.00
_cell.angle_beta   90.00
_cell.angle_gamma   90.00
#
_symmetry.space_group_name_H-M   'P 1'
#
loop_
_entity.id
_entity.type
_entity.pdbx_description
1 polymer ?
#
loop_
_entity_poly.entity_id
_entity_poly.type
_entity_poly.pdbx_seq_one_letter_code
_entity_poly.pdbx_strand_id
1 'polypeptide(L)'
;MREYCIKGIAVHEFGHGLGFVHEQNRFDAPGECQQLKQGTNGDLVLTPYDPRSVMNYCNPKYNNDGMLSTLDIAAVREAYGGPPGKPVGE
;
A
#
# COMPACT_ATOMS: atom_id res chain seq x y z
N MET A 1 5.39 8.93 -19.49
CA MET A 1 5.92 7.66 -18.94
C MET A 1 6.86 7.88 -17.76
N ARG A 2 8.00 8.57 -17.91
CA ARG A 2 8.97 8.79 -16.82
C ARG A 2 8.38 9.38 -15.53
N GLU A 3 7.63 10.48 -15.63
CA GLU A 3 7.04 11.11 -14.43
C GLU A 3 6.00 10.22 -13.74
N TYR A 4 5.19 9.51 -14.52
CA TYR A 4 4.22 8.55 -14.00
C TYR A 4 4.92 7.47 -13.16
N CYS A 5 5.97 6.85 -13.70
CA CYS A 5 6.74 5.84 -12.97
C CYS A 5 7.39 6.42 -11.71
N ILE A 6 8.01 7.62 -11.80
CA ILE A 6 8.66 8.27 -10.67
C ILE A 6 7.65 8.61 -9.56
N LYS A 7 6.49 9.18 -9.89
CA LYS A 7 5.47 9.54 -8.90
C LYS A 7 4.85 8.28 -8.27
N GLY A 8 4.53 7.27 -9.09
CA GLY A 8 3.96 6.01 -8.60
C GLY A 8 4.93 5.24 -7.69
N ILE A 9 6.21 5.16 -8.06
CA ILE A 9 7.21 4.50 -7.21
C ILE A 9 7.52 5.32 -5.96
N ALA A 10 7.56 6.65 -6.05
CA ALA A 10 7.82 7.48 -4.87
C ALA A 10 6.81 7.17 -3.74
N VAL A 11 5.50 7.11 -4.04
CA VAL A 11 4.48 6.84 -3.00
C VAL A 11 4.70 5.47 -2.33
N HIS A 12 5.05 4.44 -3.11
CA HIS A 12 5.38 3.11 -2.61
C HIS A 12 6.61 3.12 -1.68
N GLU A 13 7.71 3.72 -2.13
CA GLU A 13 8.96 3.78 -1.36
C GLU A 13 8.83 4.65 -0.10
N PHE A 14 8.01 5.71 -0.14
CA PHE A 14 7.66 6.46 1.06
C PHE A 14 6.87 5.60 2.06
N GLY A 15 6.01 4.68 1.58
CA GLY A 15 5.38 3.65 2.41
C GLY A 15 6.41 2.80 3.16
N HIS A 16 7.44 2.31 2.46
CA HIS A 16 8.57 1.63 3.12
C HIS A 16 9.32 2.51 4.11
N GLY A 17 9.52 3.79 3.79
CA GLY A 17 10.12 4.77 4.71
C GLY A 17 9.31 4.98 6.00
N LEU A 18 7.99 4.82 5.93
CA LEU A 18 7.06 4.80 7.07
C LEU A 18 6.91 3.39 7.69
N GLY A 19 7.72 2.41 7.31
CA GLY A 19 7.69 1.07 7.89
C GLY A 19 6.57 0.15 7.39
N PHE A 20 5.82 0.54 6.34
CA PHE A 20 4.88 -0.37 5.68
C PHE A 20 5.64 -1.37 4.81
N VAL A 21 5.22 -2.63 4.88
CA VAL A 21 5.76 -3.71 4.05
C VAL A 21 4.80 -4.06 2.93
N HIS A 22 5.25 -4.92 2.02
CA HIS A 22 4.43 -5.38 0.90
C HIS A 22 3.12 -6.05 1.34
N GLU A 23 2.03 -5.65 0.69
CA GLU A 23 0.70 -6.18 0.97
C GLU A 23 0.58 -7.66 0.57
N GLN A 24 1.27 -8.08 -0.49
CA GLN A 24 1.30 -9.49 -0.91
C GLN A 24 2.07 -10.40 0.06
N ASN A 25 2.85 -9.86 0.99
CA ASN A 25 3.56 -10.63 2.02
C ASN A 25 2.64 -11.14 3.12
N ARG A 26 1.44 -10.58 3.24
CA ARG A 26 0.49 -10.96 4.27
C ARG A 26 0.10 -12.44 4.17
N PHE A 27 -0.20 -13.02 5.32
CA PHE A 27 -0.61 -14.42 5.42
C PHE A 27 -2.01 -14.65 4.83
N ASP A 28 -2.86 -13.62 4.81
CA ASP A 28 -4.23 -13.62 4.29
C ASP A 28 -4.34 -13.15 2.83
N ALA A 29 -3.21 -12.84 2.16
CA ALA A 29 -3.20 -12.54 0.74
C ALA A 29 -3.62 -13.77 -0.11
N PRO A 30 -4.31 -13.58 -1.25
CA PRO A 30 -4.62 -14.67 -2.18
C PRO A 30 -3.36 -15.43 -2.61
N GLY A 31 -3.48 -16.74 -2.80
CA GLY A 31 -2.32 -17.61 -3.05
C GLY A 31 -1.50 -17.19 -4.27
N GLU A 32 -2.16 -16.74 -5.34
CA GLU A 32 -1.53 -16.19 -6.53
C GLU A 32 -0.72 -14.92 -6.23
N CYS A 33 -1.20 -14.06 -5.33
CA CYS A 33 -0.49 -12.87 -4.91
C CYS A 33 0.69 -13.23 -4.00
N GLN A 34 0.55 -14.25 -3.16
CA GLN A 34 1.64 -14.73 -2.29
C GLN A 34 2.83 -15.32 -3.07
N GLN A 35 2.66 -15.66 -4.35
CA GLN A 35 3.77 -16.05 -5.21
C GLN A 35 4.68 -14.86 -5.57
N LEU A 36 4.18 -13.63 -5.43
CA LEU A 36 4.91 -12.38 -5.69
C LEU A 36 5.58 -11.80 -4.43
N LYS A 37 5.65 -12.58 -3.34
CA LYS A 37 6.27 -12.15 -2.07
C LYS A 37 7.72 -11.73 -2.26
N GLN A 38 8.08 -10.63 -1.63
CA GLN A 38 9.43 -10.08 -1.68
C GLN A 38 9.76 -9.33 -0.39
N GLY A 39 11.01 -9.39 0.07
CA GLY A 39 11.44 -8.69 1.27
C GLY A 39 10.96 -9.40 2.54
N THR A 40 10.74 -8.63 3.61
CA THR A 40 10.34 -9.16 4.92
C THR A 40 8.83 -9.19 5.08
N ASN A 41 8.33 -10.12 5.89
CA ASN A 41 6.94 -10.08 6.35
C ASN A 41 6.79 -8.97 7.40
N GLY A 42 5.57 -8.44 7.51
CA GLY A 42 5.23 -7.48 8.55
C GLY A 42 4.79 -8.18 9.83
N ASP A 43 4.98 -7.51 10.95
CA ASP A 43 4.67 -8.05 12.28
C ASP A 43 3.31 -7.55 12.82
N LEU A 44 2.72 -6.53 12.19
CA LEU A 44 1.48 -5.90 12.58
C LEU A 44 0.51 -5.78 11.40
N VAL A 45 -0.73 -6.18 11.63
CA VAL A 45 -1.82 -6.05 10.65
C VAL A 45 -2.77 -4.94 11.11
N LEU A 46 -2.82 -3.86 10.34
CA LEU A 46 -3.61 -2.66 10.67
C LEU A 46 -4.98 -2.64 9.97
N THR A 47 -5.08 -3.29 8.81
CA THR A 47 -6.27 -3.32 7.96
C THR A 47 -6.48 -4.72 7.37
N PRO A 48 -7.66 -5.05 6.82
CA PRO A 48 -7.83 -6.23 5.96
C PRO A 48 -6.94 -6.17 4.71
N TYR A 49 -6.72 -7.31 4.05
CA TYR A 49 -5.98 -7.36 2.78
C TYR A 49 -6.58 -6.44 1.72
N ASP A 50 -5.74 -5.61 1.09
CA ASP A 50 -6.15 -4.66 0.07
C ASP A 50 -5.54 -4.96 -1.32
N PRO A 51 -6.34 -5.48 -2.28
CA PRO A 51 -5.87 -5.72 -3.64
C PRO A 51 -5.47 -4.45 -4.39
N ARG A 52 -5.85 -3.26 -3.88
CA ARG A 52 -5.55 -1.96 -4.50
C ARG A 52 -4.52 -1.14 -3.73
N SER A 53 -3.90 -1.68 -2.69
CA SER A 53 -2.84 -0.97 -1.97
C SER A 53 -1.70 -0.58 -2.92
N VAL A 54 -1.10 0.60 -2.68
CA VAL A 54 0.15 0.99 -3.34
C VAL A 54 1.31 0.04 -3.02
N MET A 55 1.21 -0.72 -1.93
CA MET A 55 2.21 -1.69 -1.47
C MET A 55 1.99 -3.09 -2.05
N ASN A 56 1.03 -3.28 -2.96
CA ASN A 56 0.65 -4.60 -3.46
C ASN A 56 1.13 -4.84 -4.90
N TYR A 57 2.06 -5.78 -5.10
CA TYR A 57 2.48 -6.18 -6.44
C TYR A 57 1.40 -6.93 -7.24
N CYS A 58 0.38 -7.44 -6.55
CA CYS A 58 -0.77 -8.08 -7.19
C CYS A 58 -1.79 -7.05 -7.73
N ASN A 59 -1.60 -5.76 -7.45
CA ASN A 59 -2.48 -4.71 -7.97
C ASN A 59 -2.38 -4.69 -9.51
N PRO A 60 -3.51 -4.75 -10.24
CA PRO A 60 -3.49 -4.70 -11.70
C PRO A 60 -2.94 -3.37 -12.25
N LYS A 61 -2.91 -2.32 -11.41
CA LYS A 61 -2.29 -1.03 -11.71
C LYS A 61 -0.98 -0.89 -10.95
N TYR A 62 0.10 -0.63 -11.68
CA TYR A 62 1.42 -0.39 -11.09
C TYR A 62 1.34 0.67 -9.98
N ASN A 63 1.64 0.26 -8.74
CA ASN A 63 1.57 1.06 -7.52
C ASN A 63 0.26 1.87 -7.36
N ASN A 64 -0.87 1.31 -7.81
CA ASN A 64 -2.18 1.97 -7.82
C ASN A 64 -2.18 3.36 -8.49
N ASP A 65 -1.41 3.56 -9.57
CA ASP A 65 -1.20 4.86 -10.21
C ASP A 65 -0.58 5.93 -9.28
N GLY A 66 0.05 5.52 -8.16
CA GLY A 66 0.55 6.40 -7.11
C GLY A 66 -0.53 6.94 -6.17
N MET A 67 -1.76 6.44 -6.26
CA MET A 67 -2.87 6.88 -5.42
C MET A 67 -3.01 5.96 -4.20
N LEU A 68 -3.04 6.52 -2.99
CA LEU A 68 -3.34 5.75 -1.79
C LEU A 68 -4.78 5.21 -1.87
N SER A 69 -4.95 3.93 -1.54
CA SER A 69 -6.27 3.36 -1.36
C SER A 69 -6.91 3.87 -0.05
N THR A 70 -8.20 3.58 0.14
CA THR A 70 -8.88 3.86 1.42
C THR A 70 -8.22 3.14 2.59
N LEU A 71 -7.69 1.93 2.37
CA LEU A 71 -7.05 1.14 3.42
C LEU A 71 -5.59 1.54 3.65
N ASP A 72 -4.86 2.03 2.63
CA ASP A 72 -3.55 2.67 2.82
C ASP A 72 -3.69 3.89 3.75
N ILE A 73 -4.70 4.74 3.50
CA ILE A 73 -5.00 5.91 4.33
C ILE A 73 -5.39 5.50 5.76
N ALA A 74 -6.21 4.45 5.90
CA ALA A 74 -6.63 3.95 7.21
C ALA A 74 -5.44 3.41 8.01
N ALA A 75 -4.55 2.63 7.38
CA ALA A 75 -3.37 2.07 8.02
C ALA A 75 -2.39 3.15 8.51
N VAL A 76 -2.13 4.18 7.69
CA VAL A 76 -1.30 5.33 8.09
C VAL A 76 -1.89 6.07 9.29
N ARG A 77 -3.21 6.29 9.29
CA ARG A 77 -3.89 6.96 10.41
C ARG A 77 -3.89 6.13 11.69
N GLU A 78 -4.05 4.81 11.58
CA GLU A 78 -3.98 3.92 12.74
C GLU A 78 -2.57 3.91 13.33
N ALA A 79 -1.52 3.85 12.50
CA ALA A 79 -0.14 3.77 12.96
C ALA A 79 0.41 5.10 13.52
N TYR A 80 0.08 6.22 12.90
CA TYR A 80 0.69 7.53 13.19
C TYR A 80 -0.29 8.58 13.72
N GLY A 81 -1.58 8.26 13.80
CA GLY A 81 -2.63 9.25 14.02
C GLY A 81 -2.88 10.12 12.80
N GLY A 82 -3.82 11.04 12.93
CA GLY A 82 -4.10 12.05 11.91
C GLY A 82 -5.50 12.63 12.07
N PRO A 83 -5.72 13.89 11.64
CA PRO A 83 -7.07 14.44 11.63
C PRO A 83 -7.98 13.59 10.72
N PRO A 84 -9.28 13.49 11.02
CA PRO A 84 -10.24 12.86 10.12
C PRO A 84 -10.09 13.51 8.74
N GLY A 85 -9.93 12.67 7.71
CA GLY A 85 -9.63 13.16 6.36
C GLY A 85 -10.70 14.12 5.87
N LYS A 86 -10.28 15.22 5.25
CA LYS A 86 -11.19 15.96 4.36
C LYS A 86 -11.67 15.00 3.27
N PRO A 87 -12.96 15.03 2.89
CA PRO A 87 -13.46 14.29 1.74
C PRO A 87 -12.59 14.60 0.52
N VAL A 88 -12.18 13.56 -0.22
CA VAL A 88 -11.47 13.73 -1.47
C VAL A 88 -12.50 14.18 -2.52
N GLY A 89 -12.53 15.46 -2.89
CA GLY A 89 -13.39 15.96 -3.97
C GLY A 89 -13.90 17.40 -3.93
N GLU A 90 -13.27 18.32 -3.19
CA GLU A 90 -13.54 19.78 -3.32
C GLU A 90 -12.40 20.49 -4.05
#